data_AF-A0A974DU74-F1
#
_entry.id   AF-A0A974DU74-F1
#
_cell.length_a   1.000
_cell.length_b   1.000
_cell.length_c   1.000
_cell.angle_alpha   90.00
_cell.angle_beta   90.00
_cell.angle_gamma   90.00
#
_symmetry.space_group_name_H-M   'P 1'
#
loop_
_entity.id
_entity.type
_entity.pdbx_description
1 polymer ?
#
loop_
_entity_poly.entity_id
_entity_poly.type
_entity_poly.pdbx_seq_one_letter_code
_entity_poly.pdbx_strand_id
1 'polypeptide(L)'
;MKAIEGTDYTIPCNHTTLATNELIHWYRQSHDGGLQYLISHHKTSENNALNKYSMIFSEDRKSSQLNIKNIKLEESGVYLCAKAATVTETNVVSVQ
;
A
#
# COMPACT_ATOMS: atom_id res chain seq x y z
N MET A 1 14.93 -11.15 -3.72
CA MET A 1 13.82 -11.34 -4.69
C MET A 1 14.24 -10.76 -6.03
N LYS A 2 13.96 -11.45 -7.14
CA LYS A 2 14.19 -10.97 -8.51
C LYS A 2 12.86 -11.00 -9.26
N ALA A 3 12.56 -9.96 -10.02
CA ALA A 3 11.38 -9.87 -10.87
C ALA A 3 11.80 -9.93 -12.35
N ILE A 4 10.90 -10.39 -13.20
CA ILE A 4 11.08 -10.41 -14.66
C ILE A 4 10.33 -9.22 -15.22
N GLU A 5 10.98 -8.43 -16.06
CA GLU A 5 10.33 -7.28 -16.70
C GLU A 5 9.14 -7.72 -17.56
N GLY A 6 8.07 -6.92 -17.54
CA GLY A 6 6.83 -7.19 -18.25
C GLY A 6 5.86 -8.13 -17.52
N THR A 7 6.25 -8.76 -16.41
CA THR A 7 5.35 -9.63 -15.63
C THR A 7 4.66 -8.88 -14.51
N ASP A 8 3.58 -9.45 -13.99
CA ASP A 8 2.97 -8.98 -12.75
C ASP A 8 3.76 -9.51 -11.54
N TYR A 9 3.83 -8.72 -10.48
CA TYR A 9 4.56 -9.07 -9.26
C TYR A 9 3.73 -8.78 -8.00
N THR A 10 3.76 -9.69 -7.04
CA THR A 10 3.01 -9.57 -5.79
C THR A 10 3.95 -9.50 -4.60
N ILE A 11 3.74 -8.50 -3.73
CA ILE A 11 4.55 -8.27 -2.54
C ILE A 11 3.65 -8.39 -1.30
N PRO A 12 3.88 -9.38 -0.41
CA PRO A 12 3.09 -9.54 0.80
C PRO A 12 3.52 -8.58 1.92
N CYS A 13 2.56 -8.22 2.76
CA CYS A 13 2.75 -7.46 3.99
C CYS A 13 1.92 -8.08 5.11
N ASN A 14 2.59 -8.57 6.15
CA ASN A 14 1.94 -9.03 7.37
C ASN A 14 1.85 -7.88 8.38
N HIS A 15 0.71 -7.76 9.04
CA HIS A 15 0.45 -6.71 10.02
C HIS A 15 -0.53 -7.20 11.09
N THR A 16 -0.73 -6.41 12.15
CA THR A 16 -1.82 -6.67 13.09
C THR A 16 -3.17 -6.49 12.40
N THR A 17 -4.23 -7.11 12.94
CA THR A 17 -5.59 -6.96 12.39
C THR A 17 -5.92 -5.49 12.18
N LEU A 18 -6.32 -5.17 10.95
CA LEU A 18 -6.68 -3.82 10.57
C LEU A 18 -8.07 -3.46 11.11
N ALA A 19 -8.20 -2.35 11.82
CA ALA A 19 -9.48 -1.78 12.23
C ALA A 19 -10.17 -1.09 11.05
N THR A 20 -11.42 -0.65 11.23
CA THR A 20 -12.22 -0.03 10.16
C THR A 20 -11.68 1.35 9.74
N ASN A 21 -11.07 2.10 10.66
CA ASN A 21 -10.51 3.43 10.43
C ASN A 21 -8.99 3.42 10.12
N GLU A 22 -8.41 2.24 9.95
CA GLU A 22 -6.98 2.08 9.66
C GLU A 22 -6.77 1.72 8.19
N LEU A 23 -5.68 2.24 7.63
CA LEU A 23 -5.25 2.00 6.26
C LEU A 23 -3.90 1.28 6.25
N ILE A 24 -3.68 0.48 5.21
CA ILE A 24 -2.33 0.08 4.82
C ILE A 24 -1.87 1.00 3.71
N HIS A 25 -0.70 1.60 3.88
CA HIS A 25 -0.01 2.42 2.90
C HIS A 25 1.16 1.63 2.32
N TRP A 26 1.32 1.71 1.00
CA TRP A 26 2.48 1.19 0.29
C TRP A 26 3.35 2.32 -0.24
N TYR A 27 4.65 2.16 -0.02
CA TYR A 27 5.69 3.03 -0.51
C TYR A 27 6.75 2.23 -1.25
N ARG A 28 7.42 2.90 -2.18
CA ARG A 28 8.65 2.42 -2.82
C ARG A 28 9.77 3.39 -2.50
N GLN A 29 10.85 2.89 -1.95
CA GLN A 29 12.10 3.62 -1.83
C GLN A 29 12.98 3.29 -3.04
N SER A 30 13.24 4.29 -3.89
CA SER A 30 14.16 4.16 -5.01
C SER A 30 15.62 4.14 -4.53
N HIS A 31 16.54 3.76 -5.43
CA HIS A 31 17.97 3.65 -5.14
C HIS A 31 18.62 4.97 -4.72
N ASP A 32 18.03 6.10 -5.11
CA ASP A 32 18.42 7.46 -4.68
C ASP A 32 17.92 7.84 -3.28
N GLY A 33 17.24 6.92 -2.59
CA GLY A 33 16.75 7.08 -1.22
C GLY A 33 15.37 7.75 -1.11
N GLY A 34 14.78 8.21 -2.22
CA GLY A 34 13.49 8.86 -2.23
C GLY A 34 12.34 7.90 -1.90
N LEU A 35 11.51 8.25 -0.91
CA LEU A 35 10.31 7.48 -0.57
C LEU A 35 9.12 7.97 -1.40
N GLN A 36 8.63 7.12 -2.30
CA GLN A 36 7.48 7.40 -3.16
C GLN A 36 6.24 6.68 -2.67
N TYR A 37 5.16 7.43 -2.45
CA TYR A 37 3.84 6.86 -2.17
C TYR A 37 3.25 6.15 -3.41
N LEU A 38 2.68 4.96 -3.21
CA LEU A 38 2.07 4.17 -4.28
C LEU A 38 0.54 4.11 -4.18
N ILE A 39 0.03 3.62 -3.04
CA ILE A 39 -1.40 3.36 -2.83
C ILE A 39 -1.68 3.16 -1.33
N SER A 40 -2.90 3.47 -0.88
CA SER A 40 -3.40 3.09 0.44
C SER A 40 -4.86 2.70 0.42
N HIS A 41 -5.21 1.60 1.08
CA HIS A 41 -6.59 1.11 1.23
C HIS A 41 -6.77 0.38 2.57
N HIS A 42 -8.02 0.18 3.00
CA HIS A 42 -8.39 -0.59 4.19
C HIS A 42 -9.04 -1.95 3.88
N LYS A 43 -9.30 -2.21 2.60
CA LYS A 43 -9.98 -3.39 2.06
C LYS A 43 -9.47 -3.67 0.65
N THR A 44 -9.74 -4.86 0.15
CA THR A 44 -9.38 -5.25 -1.22
C THR A 44 -9.88 -4.20 -2.20
N SER A 45 -8.94 -3.69 -2.99
CA SER A 45 -9.16 -2.69 -4.00
C SER A 45 -8.63 -3.25 -5.31
N GLU A 46 -9.56 -3.78 -6.10
CA GLU A 46 -9.27 -4.16 -7.46
C GLU A 46 -9.07 -2.91 -8.30
N ASN A 47 -8.10 -2.97 -9.21
CA ASN A 47 -7.84 -1.87 -10.12
C ASN A 47 -8.18 -2.25 -11.54
N ASN A 48 -8.89 -1.35 -12.22
CA ASN A 48 -9.15 -1.40 -13.65
C ASN A 48 -7.84 -1.58 -14.42
N ALA A 49 -7.91 -2.12 -15.64
CA ALA A 49 -6.73 -2.49 -16.45
C ALA A 49 -5.68 -1.37 -16.62
N LEU A 50 -6.05 -0.11 -16.39
CA LEU A 50 -5.22 1.08 -16.56
C LEU A 50 -4.30 1.43 -15.37
N ASN A 51 -4.51 0.87 -14.18
CA ASN A 51 -3.73 1.25 -12.99
C ASN A 51 -2.63 0.24 -12.63
N LYS A 52 -1.42 0.77 -12.39
CA LYS A 52 -0.16 0.03 -12.14
C LYS A 52 -0.16 -0.82 -10.86
N TYR A 53 -0.84 -0.36 -9.81
CA TYR A 53 -0.78 -0.94 -8.46
C TYR A 53 -2.17 -1.36 -7.98
N SER A 54 -2.32 -2.50 -7.32
CA SER A 54 -3.58 -2.92 -6.64
C SER A 54 -3.30 -3.58 -5.29
N MET A 55 -4.33 -3.73 -4.46
CA MET A 55 -4.20 -4.31 -3.12
C MET A 55 -5.23 -5.42 -2.85
N ILE A 56 -4.77 -6.52 -2.29
CA ILE A 56 -5.61 -7.63 -1.80
C ILE A 56 -5.39 -7.78 -0.31
N PHE A 57 -6.45 -7.97 0.46
CA PHE A 57 -6.39 -8.21 1.90
C PHE A 57 -6.86 -9.63 2.22
N SER A 58 -6.22 -10.27 3.21
CA SER A 58 -6.75 -11.52 3.75
C SER A 58 -8.08 -11.29 4.47
N GLU A 59 -8.92 -12.32 4.50
CA GLU A 59 -10.24 -12.26 5.15
C GLU A 59 -10.15 -11.87 6.64
N ASP A 60 -9.11 -12.34 7.34
CA ASP A 60 -8.84 -12.00 8.74
C ASP A 60 -8.23 -10.60 8.94
N ARG A 61 -7.96 -9.89 7.84
CA ARG A 61 -7.34 -8.55 7.78
C ARG A 61 -5.99 -8.45 8.50
N LYS A 62 -5.25 -9.56 8.63
CA LYS A 62 -3.89 -9.61 9.20
C LYS A 62 -2.78 -9.55 8.15
N SER A 63 -3.14 -9.59 6.87
CA SER A 63 -2.19 -9.41 5.79
C SER A 63 -2.81 -8.66 4.62
N SER A 64 -1.93 -8.05 3.85
CA SER A 64 -2.25 -7.45 2.56
C SER A 64 -1.16 -7.77 1.55
N GLN A 65 -1.48 -7.60 0.28
CA GLN A 65 -0.57 -7.81 -0.83
C GLN A 65 -0.64 -6.60 -1.77
N LEU A 66 0.51 -6.09 -2.18
CA LEU A 66 0.63 -5.15 -3.29
C LEU A 66 0.84 -5.94 -4.58
N ASN A 67 -0.05 -5.78 -5.56
CA ASN A 67 0.18 -6.27 -6.91
C ASN A 67 0.65 -5.14 -7.80
N ILE A 68 1.70 -5.39 -8.56
CA ILE A 68 2.32 -4.46 -9.50
C ILE A 68 2.16 -5.07 -10.88
N LYS A 69 1.43 -4.41 -11.78
CA LYS A 69 1.25 -4.89 -13.15
C LYS A 69 2.44 -4.52 -14.04
N ASN A 70 2.82 -5.41 -14.95
CA ASN A 70 3.85 -5.15 -15.96
C ASN A 70 5.07 -4.44 -15.36
N ILE A 71 5.76 -5.09 -14.42
CA ILE A 71 6.89 -4.51 -13.68
C ILE A 71 8.04 -4.18 -14.63
N LYS A 72 8.73 -3.07 -14.39
CA LYS A 72 9.84 -2.58 -15.21
C LYS A 72 11.00 -2.15 -14.34
N LEU A 73 12.11 -1.79 -14.98
CA LEU A 73 13.30 -1.34 -14.27
C LEU A 73 13.03 -0.14 -13.35
N GLU A 74 12.15 0.78 -13.75
CA GLU A 74 11.76 1.92 -12.91
C GLU A 74 11.09 1.53 -11.58
N GLU A 75 10.58 0.30 -11.45
CA GLU A 75 10.03 -0.28 -10.22
C GLU A 75 11.07 -0.88 -9.28
N SER A 76 12.33 -0.89 -9.66
CA SER A 76 13.39 -1.42 -8.81
C SER A 76 13.57 -0.56 -7.55
N GLY A 77 13.40 -1.17 -6.39
CA GLY A 77 13.56 -0.48 -5.11
C GLY A 77 13.14 -1.36 -3.93
N VAL A 78 13.17 -0.75 -2.74
CA VAL A 78 12.66 -1.36 -1.51
C VAL A 78 11.19 -1.00 -1.36
N TYR A 79 10.33 -1.99 -1.16
CA TYR A 79 8.90 -1.77 -0.95
C TYR A 79 8.60 -1.84 0.54
N LEU A 80 7.93 -0.80 1.04
CA LEU A 80 7.60 -0.66 2.45
C LEU A 80 6.08 -0.57 2.60
N CYS A 81 5.53 -1.37 3.51
CA CYS A 81 4.15 -1.24 3.94
C CYS A 81 4.07 -0.65 5.34
N ALA A 82 3.09 0.21 5.58
CA ALA A 82 2.86 0.83 6.87
C ALA A 82 1.37 0.82 7.21
N LYS A 83 1.06 0.45 8.46
CA LYS A 83 -0.29 0.56 9.03
C LYS A 83 -0.46 1.94 9.65
N ALA A 84 -1.47 2.69 9.25
CA ALA A 84 -1.77 4.03 9.77
C ALA A 84 -3.20 4.14 10.27
N ALA A 85 -3.37 4.77 11.44
CA ALA A 85 -4.68 5.14 11.95
C ALA A 85 -5.05 6.54 11.46
N THR A 86 -6.28 6.70 10.97
CA THR A 86 -6.82 8.04 10.68
C THR A 86 -7.34 8.62 11.99
N VAL A 87 -6.60 9.53 12.62
CA VAL A 87 -7.13 10.31 13.75
C VAL A 87 -7.98 11.43 13.16
N THR A 88 -9.29 11.42 13.42
CA THR A 88 -10.14 12.60 13.27
C THR A 88 -9.98 13.46 14.52
N GLU A 89 -9.05 14.42 14.49
CA GLU A 89 -9.06 15.51 15.47
C GLU A 89 -10.22 16.46 15.14
N THR A 90 -11.33 16.33 15.85
CA THR A 90 -12.37 17.36 15.88
C THR A 90 -11.88 18.48 16.81
N ASN A 91 -11.09 19.41 16.28
CA ASN A 91 -10.77 20.65 16.98
C ASN A 91 -12.01 21.54 17.06
N VAL A 92 -12.95 21.20 17.96
CA VAL A 92 -14.06 22.07 18.32
C VAL A 92 -13.53 23.16 19.24
N VAL A 93 -13.18 24.31 18.66
CA VAL A 93 -12.94 25.53 19.43
C VAL A 93 -14.31 26.11 19.80
N SER A 94 -14.74 25.90 21.03
CA SER A 94 -15.84 26.65 21.61
C SER A 94 -15.33 28.07 21.90
N VAL A 95 -15.67 29.01 21.03
CA VAL A 95 -15.58 30.44 21.38
C VAL A 95 -16.78 30.76 22.26
N GLN A 96 -16.51 31.25 23.46
CA GLN A 96 -17.52 31.65 24.44
C GLN A 96 -18.25 32.93 24.01
#